data_AF-A0A932VRA4-F1
#
_entry.id   AF-A0A932VRA4-F1
#
_cell.length_a   1.000
_cell.length_b   1.000
_cell.length_c   1.000
_cell.angle_alpha   90.00
_cell.angle_beta   90.00
_cell.angle_gamma   90.00
#
_symmetry.space_group_name_H-M   'P 1'
#
loop_
_entity.id
_entity.type
_entity.pdbx_description
1 polymer ?
#
loop_
_entity_poly.entity_id
_entity_poly.type
_entity_poly.pdbx_seq_one_letter_code
_entity_poly.pdbx_strand_id
1 'polypeptide(L)'
;MNQLSDGIVERGLKIFDAISDEKMENCIHCNSRWYSIHFRDGVCHGCQLKSLPGRNAMLERAYYTKGLAILLTFGLVGMFFPKVAAVLFMLFITFVLIA
;
A
#
# COMPACT_ATOMS: atom_id res chain seq x y z
N MET A 1 41.10 28.71 -26.62
CA MET A 1 40.69 27.77 -25.56
C MET A 1 39.56 28.45 -24.79
N ASN A 2 38.31 28.10 -25.11
CA ASN A 2 37.13 28.85 -24.65
C ASN A 2 36.67 28.33 -23.29
N GLN A 3 37.02 29.04 -22.20
CA GLN A 3 36.56 28.75 -20.84
C GLN A 3 35.02 28.76 -20.66
N LEU A 4 34.28 29.26 -21.65
CA LEU A 4 32.82 29.35 -21.61
C LEU A 4 32.13 28.00 -21.85
N SER A 5 32.74 27.07 -22.60
CA SER A 5 32.16 25.73 -22.83
C SER A 5 32.25 24.85 -21.59
N ASP A 6 33.34 24.98 -20.85
CA ASP A 6 33.67 24.06 -19.76
C ASP A 6 32.71 24.26 -18.57
N GLY A 7 32.34 25.51 -18.29
CA GLY A 7 31.34 25.82 -17.24
C GLY A 7 29.89 25.51 -17.61
N ILE A 8 29.57 25.29 -18.89
CA ILE A 8 28.25 24.80 -19.33
C ILE A 8 28.21 23.27 -19.21
N VAL A 9 29.29 22.59 -19.61
CA VAL A 9 29.41 21.13 -19.47
C VAL A 9 29.39 20.72 -17.99
N GLU A 10 30.10 21.44 -17.12
CA GLU A 10 30.13 21.13 -15.68
C GLU A 10 28.76 21.34 -15.00
N ARG A 11 28.02 22.38 -15.39
CA ARG A 11 26.65 22.61 -14.90
C ARG A 11 25.66 21.59 -15.47
N GLY A 12 25.81 21.21 -16.73
CA GLY A 12 25.03 20.13 -17.34
C GLY A 12 25.24 18.81 -16.61
N LEU A 13 26.49 18.45 -16.31
CA LEU A 13 26.83 17.21 -15.62
C LEU A 13 26.24 17.16 -14.20
N LYS A 14 26.27 18.26 -13.45
CA LYS A 14 25.64 18.34 -12.11
C LYS A 14 24.11 18.22 -12.15
N ILE A 15 23.47 18.71 -13.22
CA ILE A 15 22.03 18.53 -13.42
C ILE A 15 21.74 17.07 -13.79
N PHE A 16 22.53 16.46 -14.66
CA PHE A 16 22.42 15.04 -14.99
C PHE A 16 22.69 14.12 -13.79
N ASP A 17 23.64 14.45 -12.92
CA ASP A 17 23.90 13.69 -11.68
C ASP A 17 22.76 13.87 -10.66
N ALA A 18 22.17 15.06 -10.55
CA ALA A 18 21.00 15.29 -9.70
C ALA A 18 19.73 14.56 -10.22
N ILE A 19 19.64 14.34 -11.54
CA ILE A 19 18.65 13.47 -12.20
C ILE A 19 19.07 11.99 -12.08
N SER A 20 20.36 11.68 -11.96
CA SER A 20 20.85 10.30 -11.80
C SER A 20 20.51 9.70 -10.43
N ASP A 21 20.25 10.52 -9.41
CA ASP A 21 19.74 10.09 -8.11
C ASP A 21 18.23 9.75 -8.13
N GLU A 22 17.61 9.73 -9.31
CA GLU A 22 16.25 9.22 -9.49
C GLU A 22 16.20 7.74 -9.12
N LYS A 23 15.60 7.46 -7.96
CA LYS A 23 15.39 6.11 -7.44
C LYS A 23 14.71 5.24 -8.48
N MET A 24 15.49 4.38 -9.12
CA MET A 24 14.96 3.32 -9.96
C MET A 24 14.43 2.21 -9.06
N GLU A 25 13.18 1.83 -9.25
CA GLU A 25 12.57 0.69 -8.59
C GLU A 25 12.01 -0.29 -9.61
N ASN A 26 11.69 -1.51 -9.16
CA ASN A 26 11.05 -2.50 -10.00
C ASN A 26 9.53 -2.35 -9.89
N CYS A 27 8.83 -2.49 -11.01
CA CYS A 27 7.37 -2.50 -11.01
C CYS A 27 6.82 -3.76 -10.32
N ILE A 28 5.82 -3.61 -9.45
CA ILE A 28 5.18 -4.73 -8.74
C ILE A 28 4.38 -5.68 -9.65
N HIS A 29 4.05 -5.28 -10.88
CA HIS A 29 3.20 -6.06 -11.80
C HIS A 29 4.00 -6.81 -12.87
N CYS A 30 5.02 -6.17 -13.43
CA CYS A 30 5.79 -6.71 -14.56
C CYS A 30 7.29 -6.80 -14.27
N ASN A 31 7.74 -6.37 -13.08
CA ASN A 31 9.13 -6.38 -12.64
C ASN A 31 10.09 -5.57 -13.54
N SER A 32 9.58 -4.72 -14.45
CA SER A 32 10.41 -3.82 -15.25
C SER A 32 11.04 -2.74 -14.35
N ARG A 33 12.32 -2.46 -14.55
CA ARG A 33 13.03 -1.35 -13.89
C ARG A 33 12.53 -0.02 -14.46
N TRP A 34 12.15 0.91 -13.59
CA TRP A 34 11.60 2.20 -13.99
C TRP A 34 11.90 3.28 -12.95
N TYR A 35 11.81 4.54 -13.35
CA TYR A 35 12.12 5.69 -12.50
C TYR A 35 10.90 6.14 -11.69
N SER A 36 11.03 6.21 -10.35
CA SER A 36 9.89 6.40 -9.43
C SER A 36 9.33 7.83 -9.34
N ILE A 37 9.64 8.72 -10.27
CA ILE A 37 9.62 10.18 -10.03
C ILE A 37 8.22 10.80 -10.21
N HIS A 38 7.29 10.11 -10.88
CA HIS A 38 6.06 10.74 -11.35
C HIS A 38 4.76 9.93 -11.18
N PHE A 39 4.78 8.73 -10.60
CA PHE A 39 3.64 7.80 -10.74
C PHE A 39 3.38 6.91 -9.52
N ARG A 40 2.15 6.35 -9.47
CA ARG A 40 1.60 5.54 -8.36
C ARG A 40 2.61 4.55 -7.79
N ASP A 41 2.64 4.45 -6.45
CA ASP A 41 3.53 3.58 -5.66
C ASP A 41 3.85 2.22 -6.32
N GLY A 42 5.07 2.08 -6.85
CA GLY A 42 5.60 0.82 -7.37
C GLY A 42 5.03 0.37 -8.72
N VAL A 43 4.33 1.22 -9.47
CA VAL A 43 3.71 0.88 -10.76
C VAL A 43 4.35 1.65 -11.91
N CYS A 44 4.98 0.95 -12.84
CA CYS A 44 5.54 1.60 -14.03
C CYS A 44 4.46 2.21 -14.92
N HIS A 45 4.86 3.17 -15.75
CA HIS A 45 3.96 3.88 -16.66
C HIS A 45 3.09 2.94 -17.52
N GLY A 46 3.66 1.86 -18.06
CA GLY A 46 2.91 0.89 -18.87
C GLY A 46 1.84 0.13 -18.10
N CYS A 47 2.09 -0.18 -16.82
CA CYS A 47 1.10 -0.81 -15.95
C CYS A 47 0.06 0.19 -15.44
N GLN A 48 0.44 1.45 -15.26
CA GLN A 48 -0.49 2.52 -14.91
C GLN A 48 -1.49 2.82 -16.03
N LEU A 49 -1.06 2.82 -17.29
CA LEU A 49 -1.96 2.96 -18.45
C LEU A 49 -3.01 1.83 -18.52
N LYS A 50 -2.67 0.64 -18.00
CA LYS A 50 -3.59 -0.49 -17.86
C LYS A 50 -4.49 -0.39 -16.62
N SER A 51 -4.47 0.74 -15.91
CA SER A 51 -5.21 0.98 -14.68
C SER A 51 -4.94 -0.04 -13.57
N LEU A 52 -3.73 -0.61 -13.53
CA LEU A 52 -3.34 -1.56 -12.50
C LEU A 52 -3.20 -0.84 -11.14
N PRO A 53 -3.60 -1.49 -10.04
CA PRO A 53 -3.57 -0.89 -8.70
C PRO A 53 -2.14 -0.72 -8.21
N GLY A 54 -1.88 0.37 -7.48
CA GLY A 54 -0.62 0.57 -6.76
C GLY A 54 -0.55 -0.22 -5.46
N ARG A 55 0.62 -0.20 -4.80
CA ARG A 55 0.86 -0.93 -3.55
C ARG A 55 -0.17 -0.61 -2.46
N ASN A 56 -0.50 0.67 -2.28
CA ASN A 56 -1.48 1.12 -1.28
C ASN A 56 -2.90 0.63 -1.56
N ALA A 57 -3.33 0.61 -2.83
CA ALA A 57 -4.63 0.09 -3.23
C ALA A 57 -4.74 -1.44 -3.04
N MET A 58 -3.63 -2.18 -3.15
CA MET A 58 -3.60 -3.61 -2.83
C MET A 58 -3.73 -3.85 -1.32
N LEU A 59 -3.03 -3.06 -0.51
CA LEU A 59 -3.10 -3.16 0.95
C LEU A 59 -4.49 -2.84 1.48
N GLU A 60 -5.12 -1.77 0.99
CA GLU A 60 -6.48 -1.40 1.38
C GLU A 60 -7.47 -2.55 1.14
N ARG A 61 -7.42 -3.18 -0.05
CA ARG A 61 -8.25 -4.36 -0.35
C ARG A 61 -7.97 -5.55 0.57
N ALA A 62 -6.72 -5.75 0.99
CA ALA A 62 -6.35 -6.80 1.92
C ALA A 62 -6.90 -6.56 3.34
N TYR A 63 -7.00 -5.31 3.78
CA TYR A 63 -7.63 -4.97 5.08
C TYR A 63 -9.13 -5.22 5.07
N TYR A 64 -9.84 -4.79 4.02
CA TYR A 64 -11.29 -5.01 3.88
C TYR A 64 -11.66 -6.50 3.85
N THR A 65 -10.91 -7.31 3.12
CA THR A 65 -11.17 -8.76 3.04
C THR A 65 -10.98 -9.47 4.37
N LYS A 66 -9.97 -9.07 5.17
CA LYS A 66 -9.76 -9.63 6.52
C LYS A 66 -10.86 -9.23 7.50
N GLY A 67 -11.31 -7.97 7.48
CA GLY A 67 -12.41 -7.51 8.33
C GLY A 67 -13.72 -8.23 8.05
N LEU A 68 -14.05 -8.44 6.77
CA LEU A 68 -15.27 -9.14 6.36
C LEU A 68 -15.26 -10.62 6.80
N ALA A 69 -14.12 -11.30 6.70
CA ALA A 69 -14.02 -12.71 7.10
C ALA A 69 -14.27 -12.90 8.61
N ILE A 70 -13.78 -11.97 9.44
CA ILE A 70 -14.02 -12.00 10.90
C ILE A 70 -15.49 -11.74 11.21
N LEU A 71 -16.12 -10.75 10.57
CA LEU A 71 -17.56 -10.49 10.77
C LEU A 71 -18.43 -11.68 10.37
N LEU A 72 -18.09 -12.36 9.26
CA LEU A 72 -18.81 -13.55 8.81
C LEU A 72 -18.64 -14.74 9.78
N THR A 73 -17.44 -14.98 10.30
CA THR A 73 -17.22 -16.08 11.25
C THR A 73 -17.92 -15.84 12.59
N PHE A 74 -17.85 -14.62 13.14
CA PHE A 74 -18.59 -14.27 14.36
C PHE A 74 -20.11 -14.34 14.16
N GLY A 75 -20.62 -13.86 13.02
CA GLY A 75 -22.05 -13.95 12.69
C GLY A 75 -22.55 -15.40 12.57
N LEU A 76 -21.77 -16.28 11.93
CA LEU A 76 -22.11 -17.71 11.83
C LEU A 76 -22.04 -18.39 13.20
N VAL A 77 -20.98 -18.18 13.99
CA VAL A 77 -20.88 -18.77 15.34
C VAL A 77 -22.02 -18.31 16.24
N GLY A 78 -22.42 -17.04 16.16
CA GLY A 78 -23.57 -16.50 16.87
C GLY A 78 -24.91 -17.15 16.46
N MET A 79 -25.08 -17.47 15.17
CA MET A 79 -26.26 -18.18 14.67
C MET A 79 -26.29 -19.66 15.07
N PHE A 80 -25.13 -20.34 15.10
CA PHE A 80 -25.06 -21.78 15.43
C PHE A 80 -25.04 -22.06 16.94
N PHE A 81 -24.57 -21.12 17.76
CA PHE A 81 -24.48 -21.27 19.22
C PHE A 81 -25.11 -20.10 19.99
N PRO A 82 -26.41 -19.79 19.77
CA PRO A 82 -27.06 -18.63 20.39
C PRO A 82 -27.07 -18.71 21.92
N LYS A 83 -27.13 -19.94 22.47
CA LYS A 83 -27.07 -20.18 23.92
C LYS A 83 -25.71 -19.81 24.52
N VAL A 84 -24.61 -20.03 23.80
CA VAL A 84 -23.26 -19.70 24.27
C VAL A 84 -23.03 -18.19 24.21
N ALA A 85 -23.49 -17.54 23.13
CA ALA A 85 -23.44 -16.08 23.00
C ALA A 85 -24.25 -15.37 24.11
N ALA A 86 -25.44 -15.87 24.43
CA ALA A 86 -26.28 -15.32 25.50
C ALA A 86 -25.63 -15.45 26.90
N VAL A 87 -24.95 -16.58 27.17
CA VAL A 87 -24.25 -16.79 28.45
C VAL A 87 -23.05 -15.85 28.59
N LEU A 88 -22.24 -15.69 27.54
CA LEU A 88 -21.11 -14.75 27.55
C LEU A 88 -21.56 -13.30 27.71
N PHE A 89 -22.67 -12.91 27.07
CA PHE A 89 -23.26 -11.58 27.21
C PHE A 89 -23.79 -11.32 28.63
N MET A 90 -24.48 -12.30 29.23
CA MET A 90 -24.93 -12.21 30.63
C MET A 90 -23.73 -12.05 31.58
N LEU A 91 -22.67 -12.84 31.39
CA LEU A 91 -21.46 -12.76 32.21
C LEU A 91 -20.76 -11.39 32.08
N PHE A 92 -20.70 -10.84 30.86
CA PHE A 92 -20.15 -9.51 30.61
C PHE A 92 -20.95 -8.41 31.33
N ILE A 93 -22.28 -8.44 31.25
CA ILE A 93 -23.16 -7.49 31.97
C ILE A 93 -22.94 -7.59 33.48
N THR A 94 -22.89 -8.81 34.03
CA THR A 94 -22.66 -8.97 35.47
C THR A 94 -21.30 -8.44 35.90
N PHE A 95 -20.26 -8.63 35.08
CA PHE A 95 -18.92 -8.10 35.38
C PHE A 95 -18.89 -6.57 35.36
N VAL A 96 -19.54 -5.94 34.38
CA VAL A 96 -19.64 -4.47 34.26
C VAL A 96 -20.50 -3.83 35.35
N LEU A 97 -21.51 -4.54 35.86
CA LEU A 97 -22.38 -4.03 36.94
C LEU A 97 -21.76 -4.22 38.34
N ILE A 98 -20.82 -5.14 38.49
CA ILE A 98 -20.15 -5.45 39.77
C ILE A 98 -18.81 -4.69 39.92
N ALA A 99 -18.18 -4.31 38.80
CA ALA A 99 -16.98 -3.46 38.77
C ALA A 99 -17.32 -1.97 38.94
#